data_AF-A0A9X2E7X9-F1
#
_entry.id   AF-A0A9X2E7X9-F1
#
_cell.length_a   1.000
_cell.length_b   1.000
_cell.length_c   1.000
_cell.angle_alpha   90.00
_cell.angle_beta   90.00
_cell.angle_gamma   90.00
#
_symmetry.space_group_name_H-M   'P 1'
#
loop_
_entity.id
_entity.type
_entity.pdbx_description
1 polymer ?
#
loop_
_entity_poly.entity_id
_entity_poly.type
_entity_poly.pdbx_seq_one_letter_code
_entity_poly.pdbx_strand_id
1 'polypeptide(L)'
;MEPANDDEGTELPVPQGFFHDVSPDNRTEFTTLSDRLVRHLFDVGLQLHTLRAVFEQHDSSEREIRAASDAVTGLLDDLDMLIRDAGLAVLVLEREPEPPEPPPPMRRKRRR
;
A
#
# COMPACT_ATOMS: atom_id res chain seq x y z
N MET A 1 -34.66 -25.65 -53.56
CA MET A 1 -33.55 -24.74 -53.91
C MET A 1 -33.52 -23.71 -52.80
N GLU A 2 -32.89 -24.06 -51.68
CA GLU A 2 -32.74 -23.20 -50.50
C GLU A 2 -31.32 -22.61 -50.53
N PRO A 3 -31.13 -21.30 -50.38
CA PRO A 3 -29.79 -20.74 -50.29
C PRO A 3 -29.25 -20.82 -48.87
N ALA A 4 -28.15 -21.58 -48.76
CA ALA A 4 -26.90 -21.24 -48.10
C ALA A 4 -26.97 -20.47 -46.78
N ASN A 5 -26.80 -21.23 -45.70
CA ASN A 5 -26.12 -20.79 -44.49
C ASN A 5 -24.74 -20.27 -44.88
N ASP A 6 -24.45 -19.00 -44.64
CA ASP A 6 -23.09 -18.47 -44.62
C ASP A 6 -22.97 -17.38 -43.55
N ASP A 7 -21.91 -17.55 -42.75
CA ASP A 7 -21.28 -16.57 -41.86
C ASP A 7 -21.96 -16.32 -40.50
N GLU A 8 -21.94 -17.36 -39.66
CA GLU A 8 -21.73 -17.18 -38.21
C GLU A 8 -20.40 -16.46 -38.02
N GLY A 9 -20.44 -15.13 -38.04
CA GLY A 9 -19.35 -14.29 -37.58
C GLY A 9 -19.01 -14.73 -36.17
N THR A 10 -17.91 -15.48 -36.04
CA THR A 10 -17.41 -15.96 -34.77
C THR A 10 -17.10 -14.72 -33.93
N GLU A 11 -18.04 -14.32 -33.08
CA GLU A 11 -17.77 -13.40 -31.98
C GLU A 11 -16.69 -14.08 -31.13
N LEU A 12 -15.44 -13.76 -31.44
CA LEU A 12 -14.33 -14.05 -30.56
C LEU A 12 -14.74 -13.49 -29.20
N PRO A 13 -14.76 -14.31 -28.12
CA PRO A 13 -15.09 -13.80 -26.81
C PRO A 13 -14.11 -12.69 -26.51
N VAL A 14 -14.62 -11.46 -26.41
CA VAL A 14 -13.88 -10.30 -25.92
C VAL A 14 -13.25 -10.77 -24.60
N PRO A 15 -11.92 -10.74 -24.43
CA PRO A 15 -11.31 -11.11 -23.17
C PRO A 15 -11.80 -10.14 -22.10
N GLN A 16 -12.86 -10.49 -21.37
CA GLN A 16 -13.43 -9.71 -20.28
C GLN A 16 -12.54 -9.72 -19.02
N GLY A 17 -11.21 -9.85 -19.18
CA GLY A 17 -10.34 -10.34 -18.10
C GLY A 17 -9.08 -9.54 -17.84
N PHE A 18 -8.89 -8.36 -18.43
CA PHE A 18 -7.69 -7.55 -18.17
C PHE A 18 -8.01 -6.12 -17.71
N PHE A 19 -9.17 -5.94 -17.08
CA PHE A 19 -9.32 -4.84 -16.14
C PHE A 19 -8.61 -5.30 -14.86
N HIS A 20 -7.35 -4.94 -14.71
CA HIS A 20 -6.73 -4.92 -13.40
C HIS A 20 -7.38 -3.74 -12.66
N ASP A 21 -8.56 -4.01 -12.12
CA ASP A 21 -9.11 -3.22 -11.02
C ASP A 21 -8.08 -3.32 -9.91
N VAL A 22 -7.64 -2.18 -9.37
CA VAL A 22 -6.82 -2.17 -8.17
C VAL A 22 -7.58 -2.96 -7.15
N SER A 23 -7.11 -4.18 -6.82
CA SER A 23 -7.86 -5.04 -5.92
C SER A 23 -8.11 -4.20 -4.67
N PRO A 24 -9.39 -3.92 -4.32
CA PRO A 24 -9.69 -3.04 -3.20
C PRO A 24 -9.04 -3.54 -1.90
N ASP A 25 -8.68 -4.82 -1.84
CA ASP A 25 -7.80 -5.40 -0.82
C ASP A 25 -6.44 -4.68 -0.73
N ASN A 26 -5.68 -4.53 -1.82
CA ASN A 26 -4.32 -3.97 -1.78
C ASN A 26 -4.30 -2.52 -1.25
N ARG A 27 -5.31 -1.71 -1.62
CA ARG A 27 -5.48 -0.34 -1.12
C ARG A 27 -5.88 -0.30 0.35
N THR A 28 -6.74 -1.22 0.77
CA THR A 28 -7.19 -1.32 2.16
C THR A 28 -6.07 -1.80 3.07
N GLU A 29 -5.27 -2.76 2.61
CA GLU A 29 -4.05 -3.22 3.28
C GLU A 29 -3.03 -2.09 3.42
N PHE A 30 -2.73 -1.36 2.34
CA PHE A 30 -1.82 -0.22 2.39
C PHE A 30 -2.29 0.87 3.36
N THR A 31 -3.59 1.19 3.35
CA THR A 31 -4.16 2.18 4.27
C THR A 31 -4.05 1.71 5.72
N THR A 32 -4.30 0.42 5.97
CA THR A 32 -4.17 -0.19 7.30
C THR A 32 -2.72 -0.17 7.79
N LEU A 33 -1.77 -0.51 6.92
CA LEU A 33 -0.34 -0.46 7.24
C LEU A 33 0.14 0.98 7.49
N SER A 34 -0.34 1.94 6.68
CA SER A 34 -0.03 3.36 6.85
C SER A 34 -0.57 3.92 8.16
N ASP A 35 -1.81 3.59 8.54
CA ASP A 35 -2.40 3.97 9.82
C ASP A 35 -1.62 3.37 11.01
N ARG A 36 -1.23 2.09 10.91
CA ARG A 36 -0.38 1.44 11.93
C ARG A 36 0.99 2.12 12.06
N LEU A 37 1.64 2.44 10.94
CA LEU A 37 2.92 3.13 10.94
C LEU A 37 2.82 4.50 11.62
N VAL A 38 1.78 5.29 11.30
CA VAL A 38 1.58 6.62 11.89
C VAL A 38 1.31 6.53 13.40
N ARG A 39 0.45 5.60 13.83
CA ARG A 39 0.20 5.38 15.27
C ARG A 39 1.47 4.97 15.99
N HIS A 40 2.24 4.06 15.40
CA HIS A 40 3.46 3.60 16.03
C HIS A 40 4.54 4.69 16.11
N LEU A 41 4.70 5.50 15.05
CA LEU A 41 5.59 6.67 15.09
C LEU A 41 5.19 7.67 16.20
N PHE A 42 3.89 7.85 16.42
CA PHE A 42 3.39 8.69 17.51
C PHE A 42 3.71 8.08 18.88
N ASP A 43 3.46 6.79 19.07
CA ASP A 43 3.76 6.07 20.31
C ASP A 43 5.28 6.08 20.61
N VAL A 44 6.11 5.87 19.58
CA VAL A 44 7.58 5.97 19.65
C VAL A 44 7.99 7.36 20.12
N GLY A 45 7.42 8.42 19.52
CA GLY A 45 7.69 9.80 19.92
C GLY A 45 7.34 10.08 21.38
N LEU A 46 6.23 9.52 21.86
CA LEU A 46 5.80 9.64 23.26
C LEU A 46 6.75 8.88 24.21
N GLN A 47 7.15 7.66 23.86
CA GLN A 47 8.10 6.87 24.65
C GLN A 47 9.47 7.55 24.74
N LEU A 48 9.99 8.07 23.62
CA LEU A 48 11.25 8.83 23.62
C LEU A 48 11.16 10.09 24.47
N HIS A 49 10.01 10.77 24.49
CA HIS A 49 9.78 11.91 25.38
C HIS A 49 9.85 11.51 26.87
N THR A 50 9.28 10.36 27.24
CA THR A 50 9.39 9.81 28.59
C THR A 50 10.82 9.40 28.93
N LEU A 51 11.54 8.78 28.00
CA LEU A 51 12.93 8.36 28.21
C LEU A 51 13.87 9.57 28.36
N ARG A 52 13.61 10.66 27.63
CA ARG A 52 14.34 11.92 27.79
C ARG A 52 14.27 12.42 29.24
N ALA A 53 13.13 12.29 29.91
CA ALA A 53 13.02 12.67 31.33
C ALA A 53 13.93 11.82 32.24
N VAL A 54 14.13 10.53 31.93
CA VAL A 54 15.08 9.65 32.65
C VAL A 54 16.52 10.09 32.41
N PHE A 55 16.88 10.44 31.18
CA PHE A 55 18.25 10.90 30.86
C PHE A 55 18.56 12.32 31.38
N GLU A 56 17.55 13.20 31.52
CA GLU A 56 17.71 14.55 32.06
C GLU A 56 17.76 14.58 33.60
N GLN A 57 17.36 13.50 34.26
CA GLN A 57 17.37 13.41 35.71
C GLN A 57 18.78 13.11 36.23
N HIS A 58 19.34 14.05 36.99
CA HIS A 58 20.74 14.02 37.44
C HIS A 58 21.07 12.89 38.45
N ASP A 59 20.04 12.23 38.99
CA ASP A 59 20.13 11.13 39.96
C ASP A 59 19.75 9.76 39.37
N SER A 60 19.53 9.66 38.06
CA SER A 60 19.21 8.38 37.41
C SER A 60 20.36 7.39 37.60
N SER A 61 20.01 6.21 38.12
CA SER A 61 20.98 5.12 38.30
C SER A 61 21.44 4.57 36.96
N GLU A 62 22.65 4.02 36.91
CA GLU A 62 23.14 3.34 35.68
C GLU A 62 22.22 2.21 35.22
N ARG A 63 21.47 1.59 36.15
CA ARG A 63 20.51 0.53 35.80
C ARG A 63 19.30 1.09 35.06
N GLU A 64 18.80 2.26 35.46
CA GLU A 64 17.69 2.95 34.78
C GLU A 64 18.11 3.45 33.41
N ILE A 65 19.34 3.97 33.31
CA ILE A 65 19.94 4.39 32.03
C ILE A 65 20.06 3.20 31.07
N ARG A 66 20.58 2.05 31.54
CA ARG A 66 20.69 0.83 30.72
C ARG A 66 19.32 0.31 30.28
N ALA A 67 18.35 0.25 31.19
CA ALA A 67 16.99 -0.17 30.85
C ALA A 67 16.32 0.79 29.86
N ALA A 68 16.56 2.09 29.99
CA ALA A 68 16.10 3.11 29.03
C ALA A 68 16.73 2.90 27.65
N SER A 69 18.05 2.64 27.58
CA SER A 69 18.72 2.32 26.33
C SER A 69 18.20 1.04 25.67
N ASP A 70 17.98 -0.03 26.42
CA ASP A 70 17.42 -1.28 25.90
C ASP A 70 16.00 -1.06 25.34
N ALA A 71 15.19 -0.25 26.01
CA ALA A 71 13.86 0.14 25.54
C ALA A 71 13.92 0.94 24.22
N VAL A 72 14.89 1.86 24.07
CA VAL A 72 15.10 2.57 22.79
C VAL A 72 15.47 1.59 21.68
N THR A 73 16.36 0.62 21.94
CA THR A 73 16.77 -0.35 20.93
C THR A 73 15.59 -1.18 20.44
N GLY A 74 14.77 -1.73 21.34
CA GLY A 74 13.58 -2.49 20.94
C GLY A 74 12.59 -1.64 20.13
N LEU A 75 12.42 -0.38 20.50
CA LEU A 75 11.55 0.55 19.79
C LEU A 75 12.04 0.86 18.36
N LEU A 76 13.35 0.94 18.15
CA LEU A 76 13.94 1.14 16.83
C LEU A 76 13.81 -0.12 15.96
N ASP A 77 13.93 -1.31 16.54
CA ASP A 77 13.73 -2.58 15.85
C ASP A 77 12.27 -2.72 15.37
N ASP A 78 11.30 -2.40 16.22
CA ASP A 78 9.87 -2.41 15.87
C ASP A 78 9.56 -1.40 14.74
N LEU A 79 10.20 -0.23 14.78
CA LEU A 79 10.04 0.78 13.73
C LEU A 79 10.64 0.34 12.39
N ASP A 80 11.82 -0.31 12.37
CA ASP A 80 12.40 -0.84 11.12
C ASP A 80 11.47 -1.87 10.47
N MET A 81 10.86 -2.73 11.28
CA MET A 81 9.91 -3.73 10.80
C MET A 81 8.69 -3.07 10.15
N LEU A 82 8.08 -2.07 10.81
CA LEU A 82 6.90 -1.38 10.26
C LEU A 82 7.22 -0.57 8.99
N ILE A 83 8.39 0.09 8.94
CA ILE A 83 8.84 0.81 7.73
C ILE A 83 9.03 -0.17 6.58
N ARG A 84 9.62 -1.33 6.84
CA ARG A 84 9.81 -2.38 5.83
C ARG A 84 8.48 -2.91 5.31
N ASP A 85 7.54 -3.21 6.21
CA ASP A 85 6.21 -3.71 5.83
C ASP A 85 5.43 -2.68 5.00
N ALA A 86 5.47 -1.41 5.40
CA ALA A 86 4.86 -0.32 4.64
C ALA A 86 5.53 -0.13 3.27
N GLY A 87 6.87 -0.21 3.19
CA GLY A 87 7.62 -0.11 1.95
C GLY A 87 7.30 -1.26 0.98
N LEU A 88 7.17 -2.49 1.48
CA LEU A 88 6.73 -3.63 0.67
C LEU A 88 5.32 -3.42 0.12
N ALA A 89 4.40 -2.87 0.92
CA ALA A 89 3.05 -2.56 0.46
C ALA A 89 3.02 -1.47 -0.64
N VAL A 90 3.88 -0.44 -0.55
CA VAL A 90 4.03 0.56 -1.62
C VAL A 90 4.51 -0.09 -2.92
N LEU A 91 5.51 -0.96 -2.85
CA LEU A 91 6.02 -1.67 -4.04
C LEU A 91 4.97 -2.58 -4.67
N VAL A 92 4.08 -3.17 -3.87
CA VAL A 92 2.93 -3.93 -4.38
C VAL A 92 1.94 -3.02 -5.11
N LEU A 93 1.67 -1.83 -4.57
CA LEU A 93 0.80 -0.82 -5.20
C LEU A 93 1.39 -0.26 -6.50
N GLU A 94 2.69 0.06 -6.54
CA GLU A 94 3.37 0.66 -7.69
C GLU A 94 3.55 -0.31 -8.86
N ARG A 95 3.53 -1.62 -8.60
CA ARG A 95 3.63 -2.65 -9.63
C ARG A 95 2.34 -2.83 -10.42
N GLU A 96 1.27 -2.14 -10.04
CA GLU A 96 0.00 -2.16 -10.72
C GLU A 96 0.01 -1.19 -11.92
N PRO A 97 -0.22 -1.66 -13.15
CA PRO A 97 -0.12 -0.82 -14.33
C PRO A 97 -1.20 0.28 -14.34
N GLU A 98 -0.80 1.51 -14.69
CA GLU A 98 -1.73 2.60 -14.97
C GLU A 98 -2.71 2.16 -16.08
N PRO A 99 -4.04 2.35 -15.91
CA PRO A 99 -5.00 1.96 -16.93
C PRO A 99 -4.72 2.71 -18.24
N PRO A 100 -4.70 2.02 -19.41
CA PRO A 100 -4.52 2.69 -20.68
C PRO A 100 -5.65 3.69 -20.90
N GLU A 101 -5.30 4.91 -21.34
CA GLU A 101 -6.29 5.93 -21.68
C GLU A 101 -7.37 5.34 -22.60
N PRO A 102 -8.67 5.55 -22.29
CA PRO A 102 -9.74 5.03 -23.11
C PRO A 102 -9.62 5.59 -24.53
N PRO A 103 -9.75 4.74 -25.58
CA PRO A 103 -9.59 5.19 -26.94
C PRO A 103 -10.59 6.33 -27.25
N PRO A 104 -10.18 7.37 -27.98
CA PRO A 104 -11.02 8.53 -28.23
C PRO A 104 -12.34 8.09 -28.90
N PRO A 105 -13.49 8.68 -28.53
CA PRO A 105 -14.79 8.21 -29.00
C PRO A 105 -14.85 8.28 -30.53
N MET A 106 -14.99 7.11 -31.18
CA MET A 106 -15.16 7.03 -32.64
C MET A 106 -16.39 7.82 -33.05
N ARG A 107 -16.17 8.98 -33.69
CA ARG A 107 -17.22 9.78 -34.34
C ARG A 107 -17.85 8.94 -35.43
N ARG A 108 -18.98 8.28 -35.12
CA ARG A 108 -19.85 7.64 -36.12
C ARG A 108 -20.29 8.70 -37.13
N LYS A 109 -19.64 8.74 -38.29
CA LYS A 109 -20.08 9.53 -39.45
C LYS A 109 -21.45 8.98 -39.86
N ARG A 110 -22.51 9.71 -39.50
CA ARG A 110 -23.85 9.51 -40.06
C ARG A 110 -23.73 9.67 -41.58
N ARG A 111 -23.77 8.55 -42.30
CA ARG A 111 -24.02 8.55 -43.74
C ARG A 111 -25.39 9.19 -43.98
N ARG A 112 -25.39 10.32 -44.68
CA ARG A 112 -26.58 10.86 -45.36
C ARG A 112 -26.57 10.37 -46.79
#